data_AF-A0A2V5N3P3-F1
#
_entry.id   AF-A0A2V5N3P3-F1
#
_cell.length_a   1.000
_cell.length_b   1.000
_cell.length_c   1.000
_cell.angle_alpha   90.00
_cell.angle_beta   90.00
_cell.angle_gamma   90.00
#
_symmetry.space_group_name_H-M   'P 1'
#
loop_
_entity.id
_entity.type
_entity.pdbx_description
1 polymer ?
#
loop_
_entity_poly.entity_id
_entity_poly.type
_entity_poly.pdbx_seq_one_letter_code
_entity_poly.pdbx_strand_id
1 'polypeptide(L)'
;TNADIAEQTRAQRGSVSYTHPAASIDAPYDGAYAARGWPVDAALGRIDTADVMGPGYAASVRLWYRLLNCGFRFPATAGTDVFLNRVLSYPPGWGRAYVRLTNGLNYTDWIHGQQAGRTFVTTGPMLEFSAESREAGDTLRFDEPRSVRVQARAWSQYSLANLEVVVNGQAVLTNKPGGNPREITLDADVKLERTGWLAVRCTGAQSSNQSGQNLDAHSSPIYIEIAGHPLEARADAEYFLKWIDRLDADVTKRNRVPAGLRAVKMQLDAAREVYRKLTK
;
A
#
# COMPACT_ATOMS: atom_id res chain seq x y z
N THR A 1 17.43 8.56 -12.49
CA THR A 1 16.89 7.43 -11.68
C THR A 1 15.37 7.42 -11.79
N ASN A 2 14.67 6.45 -11.20
CA ASN A 2 13.21 6.49 -11.07
C ASN A 2 12.77 7.79 -10.38
N ALA A 3 13.49 8.19 -9.32
CA ALA A 3 13.33 9.47 -8.64
C ALA A 3 13.34 10.69 -9.58
N ASP A 4 14.24 10.74 -10.56
CA ASP A 4 14.36 11.88 -11.49
C ASP A 4 13.22 11.91 -12.50
N ILE A 5 12.82 10.74 -13.01
CA ILE A 5 11.66 10.61 -13.90
C ILE A 5 10.39 11.00 -13.15
N ALA A 6 10.25 10.56 -11.90
CA ALA A 6 9.10 10.89 -11.07
C ALA A 6 8.97 12.41 -10.84
N GLU A 7 10.08 13.09 -10.60
CA GLU A 7 10.13 14.55 -10.47
C GLU A 7 9.73 15.26 -11.77
N GLN A 8 10.21 14.79 -12.93
CA GLN A 8 9.82 15.33 -14.24
C GLN A 8 8.34 15.08 -14.57
N THR A 9 7.79 13.93 -14.19
CA THR A 9 6.36 13.63 -14.33
C THR A 9 5.53 14.57 -13.46
N ARG A 10 5.92 14.78 -12.21
CA ARG A 10 5.23 15.69 -11.28
C ARG A 10 5.33 17.15 -11.70
N ALA A 11 6.45 17.58 -12.28
CA ALA A 11 6.57 18.92 -12.87
C ALA A 11 5.54 19.18 -13.99
N GLN A 12 5.05 18.12 -14.62
CA GLN A 12 3.97 18.14 -15.62
C GLN A 12 2.59 17.81 -15.03
N ARG A 13 2.44 17.82 -13.70
CA ARG A 13 1.22 17.47 -12.97
C ARG A 13 0.76 16.01 -13.16
N GLY A 14 1.68 15.13 -13.58
CA GLY A 14 1.42 13.70 -13.64
C GLY A 14 1.51 13.04 -12.26
N SER A 15 0.95 11.84 -12.16
CA SER A 15 1.03 10.95 -10.99
C SER A 15 2.00 9.81 -11.27
N VAL A 16 2.76 9.38 -10.27
CA VAL A 16 3.80 8.35 -10.40
C VAL A 16 3.51 7.20 -9.44
N SER A 17 3.43 5.99 -9.99
CA SER A 17 3.17 4.76 -9.24
C SER A 17 4.27 3.72 -9.49
N TYR A 18 4.62 2.95 -8.45
CA TYR A 18 5.34 1.69 -8.64
C TYR A 18 4.33 0.59 -8.99
N THR A 19 4.59 -0.17 -10.05
CA THR A 19 3.77 -1.34 -10.40
C THR A 19 4.24 -2.58 -9.64
N HIS A 20 3.30 -3.37 -9.11
CA HIS A 20 3.50 -4.70 -8.47
C HIS A 20 4.86 -4.87 -7.76
N PRO A 21 5.09 -4.12 -6.67
CA PRO A 21 6.43 -3.83 -6.17
C PRO A 21 7.22 -5.04 -5.65
N ALA A 22 6.54 -6.14 -5.30
CA ALA A 22 7.17 -7.37 -4.86
C ALA A 22 6.40 -8.62 -5.32
N ALA A 23 7.14 -9.66 -5.69
CA ALA A 23 6.59 -10.96 -6.11
C ALA A 23 6.88 -12.11 -5.12
N SER A 24 7.87 -11.96 -4.23
CA SER A 24 8.25 -12.96 -3.22
C SER A 24 8.11 -12.39 -1.82
N ILE A 25 7.46 -13.15 -0.95
CA ILE A 25 7.27 -12.78 0.46
C ILE A 25 8.61 -12.81 1.22
N ASP A 26 9.41 -13.85 0.99
CA ASP A 26 10.64 -14.08 1.74
C ASP A 26 11.83 -13.33 1.14
N ALA A 27 11.78 -13.04 -0.18
CA ALA A 27 12.84 -12.38 -0.92
C ALA A 27 12.31 -11.24 -1.82
N PRO A 28 11.63 -10.22 -1.26
CA PRO A 28 11.00 -9.14 -2.03
C PRO A 28 11.96 -8.32 -2.89
N TYR A 29 13.26 -8.32 -2.58
CA TYR A 29 14.30 -7.60 -3.33
C TYR A 29 14.77 -8.37 -4.59
N ASP A 30 14.65 -9.70 -4.60
CA ASP A 30 15.41 -10.55 -5.52
C ASP A 30 14.77 -10.67 -6.91
N GLY A 31 13.47 -10.38 -7.02
CA GLY A 31 12.73 -10.46 -8.28
C GLY A 31 13.32 -9.55 -9.37
N ALA A 32 13.33 -10.02 -10.63
CA ALA A 32 13.83 -9.23 -11.75
C ALA A 32 13.16 -7.85 -11.86
N TYR A 33 11.86 -7.80 -11.57
CA TYR A 33 11.00 -6.62 -11.61
C TYR A 33 10.71 -6.02 -10.23
N ALA A 34 11.44 -6.42 -9.18
CA ALA A 34 11.25 -5.87 -7.85
C ALA A 34 11.46 -4.35 -7.85
N ALA A 35 10.60 -3.62 -7.13
CA ALA A 35 10.66 -2.17 -6.99
C ALA A 35 11.79 -1.76 -6.02
N ARG A 36 13.05 -2.06 -6.39
CA ARG A 36 14.23 -1.83 -5.54
C ARG A 36 14.42 -0.37 -5.16
N GLY A 37 14.03 0.56 -6.03
CA GLY A 37 14.10 1.99 -5.75
C GLY A 37 12.97 2.53 -4.86
N TRP A 38 11.92 1.75 -4.59
CA TRP A 38 10.73 2.26 -3.92
C TRP A 38 11.00 2.84 -2.52
N PRO A 39 11.80 2.20 -1.64
CA PRO A 39 12.13 2.80 -0.35
C PRO A 39 12.90 4.12 -0.47
N VAL A 40 13.75 4.27 -1.49
CA VAL A 40 14.49 5.51 -1.75
C VAL A 40 13.53 6.60 -2.19
N ASP A 41 12.71 6.32 -3.20
CA ASP A 41 11.78 7.30 -3.77
C ASP A 41 10.69 7.70 -2.76
N ALA A 42 10.30 6.77 -1.88
CA ALA A 42 9.42 7.01 -0.75
C ALA A 42 10.03 7.99 0.26
N ALA A 43 11.26 7.73 0.70
CA ALA A 43 11.98 8.60 1.62
C ALA A 43 12.21 10.01 1.07
N LEU A 44 12.40 10.13 -0.25
CA LEU A 44 12.57 11.41 -0.94
C LEU A 44 11.24 12.12 -1.25
N GLY A 45 10.08 11.49 -0.99
CA GLY A 45 8.76 12.06 -1.28
C GLY A 45 8.45 12.20 -2.77
N ARG A 46 9.03 11.34 -3.61
CA ARG A 46 8.99 11.47 -5.07
C ARG A 46 7.99 10.55 -5.76
N ILE A 47 7.44 9.57 -5.05
CA ILE A 47 6.43 8.63 -5.55
C ILE A 47 5.07 8.92 -4.90
N ASP A 48 3.98 8.76 -5.66
CA ASP A 48 2.64 9.13 -5.20
C ASP A 48 1.85 7.91 -4.73
N THR A 49 1.96 6.78 -5.44
CA THR A 49 1.20 5.55 -5.13
C THR A 49 2.01 4.27 -5.41
N ALA A 50 1.43 3.11 -5.10
CA ALA A 50 1.94 1.83 -5.56
C ALA A 50 0.81 0.83 -5.82
N ASP A 51 0.97 0.03 -6.88
CA ASP A 51 0.07 -1.05 -7.23
C ASP A 51 0.29 -2.23 -6.28
N VAL A 52 -0.18 -2.05 -5.04
CA VAL A 52 -0.15 -3.07 -3.99
C VAL A 52 -0.92 -4.31 -4.46
N MET A 53 -2.05 -4.11 -5.15
CA MET A 53 -2.85 -5.19 -5.73
C MET A 53 -2.40 -5.49 -7.16
N GLY A 54 -1.99 -6.73 -7.38
CA GLY A 54 -1.51 -7.22 -8.66
C GLY A 54 -0.88 -8.60 -8.52
N PRO A 55 -0.17 -9.07 -9.55
CA PRO A 55 0.67 -10.26 -9.43
C PRO A 55 1.64 -10.09 -8.26
N GLY A 56 1.53 -10.92 -7.22
CA GLY A 56 2.35 -10.80 -6.00
C GLY A 56 1.76 -9.96 -4.87
N TYR A 57 0.43 -9.74 -4.86
CA TYR A 57 -0.30 -9.01 -3.80
C TYR A 57 0.19 -9.31 -2.38
N ALA A 58 0.34 -10.58 -2.00
CA ALA A 58 0.78 -10.96 -0.65
C ALA A 58 2.18 -10.43 -0.28
N ALA A 59 3.11 -10.39 -1.23
CA ALA A 59 4.44 -9.83 -1.03
C ALA A 59 4.41 -8.28 -1.04
N SER A 60 3.62 -7.71 -1.94
CA SER A 60 3.46 -6.25 -2.08
C SER A 60 2.82 -5.62 -0.85
N VAL A 61 1.81 -6.25 -0.25
CA VAL A 61 1.19 -5.79 1.03
C VAL A 61 2.22 -5.75 2.15
N ARG A 62 3.06 -6.79 2.28
CA ARG A 62 4.09 -6.81 3.34
C ARG A 62 5.08 -5.66 3.17
N LEU A 63 5.56 -5.42 1.95
CA LEU A 63 6.49 -4.33 1.67
C LEU A 63 5.84 -2.96 1.89
N TRP A 64 4.59 -2.81 1.46
CA TRP A 64 3.79 -1.60 1.67
C TRP A 64 3.58 -1.29 3.15
N TYR A 65 3.21 -2.28 3.98
CA TYR A 65 3.07 -2.11 5.42
C TYR A 65 4.36 -1.61 6.08
N ARG A 66 5.54 -2.13 5.68
CA ARG A 66 6.81 -1.63 6.22
C ARG A 66 7.01 -0.14 5.93
N LEU A 67 6.63 0.33 4.74
CA LEU A 67 6.68 1.76 4.39
C LEU A 67 5.69 2.58 5.22
N LEU A 68 4.45 2.11 5.38
CA LEU A 68 3.47 2.76 6.24
C LEU A 68 3.96 2.82 7.70
N ASN A 69 4.61 1.76 8.16
CA ASN A 69 5.28 1.67 9.47
C ASN A 69 6.55 2.52 9.55
N CYS A 70 7.00 3.19 8.48
CA CYS A 70 8.01 4.24 8.58
C CYS A 70 7.37 5.64 8.61
N GLY A 71 6.04 5.71 8.73
CA GLY A 71 5.27 6.96 8.71
C GLY A 71 5.01 7.50 7.30
N PHE A 72 5.40 6.79 6.25
CA PHE A 72 5.09 7.22 4.89
C PHE A 72 3.61 7.03 4.58
N ARG A 73 3.04 7.99 3.85
CA ARG A 73 1.63 7.96 3.45
C ARG A 73 1.54 7.51 2.00
N PHE A 74 1.19 6.24 1.80
CA PHE A 74 1.10 5.63 0.48
C PHE A 74 -0.28 5.03 0.22
N PRO A 75 -1.08 5.64 -0.66
CA PRO A 75 -2.30 5.04 -1.19
C PRO A 75 -2.03 3.70 -1.86
N ALA A 76 -2.88 2.72 -1.59
CA ALA A 76 -2.91 1.46 -2.32
C ALA A 76 -3.63 1.65 -3.66
N THR A 77 -2.99 1.20 -4.73
CA THR A 77 -3.55 1.13 -6.09
C THR A 77 -3.43 -0.28 -6.64
N ALA A 78 -3.89 -0.49 -7.87
CA ALA A 78 -3.91 -1.81 -8.47
C ALA A 78 -3.58 -1.74 -9.96
N GLY A 79 -2.86 -2.75 -10.43
CA GLY A 79 -2.54 -2.95 -11.83
C GLY A 79 -2.61 -4.44 -12.15
N THR A 80 -3.39 -4.80 -13.17
CA THR A 80 -3.46 -6.22 -13.59
C THR A 80 -2.20 -6.67 -14.34
N ASP A 81 -1.52 -5.72 -15.01
CA ASP A 81 -0.38 -5.99 -15.91
C ASP A 81 -0.70 -7.06 -16.96
N VAL A 82 -1.79 -6.83 -17.70
CA VAL A 82 -2.35 -7.84 -18.60
C VAL A 82 -1.54 -8.00 -19.89
N PHE A 83 -1.13 -9.23 -20.18
CA PHE A 83 -0.58 -9.63 -21.48
C PHE A 83 -1.61 -10.46 -22.24
N LEU A 84 -2.09 -9.95 -23.38
CA LEU A 84 -3.09 -10.65 -24.21
C LEU A 84 -2.50 -11.56 -25.29
N ASN A 85 -1.18 -11.50 -25.51
CA ASN A 85 -0.54 -12.11 -26.68
C ASN A 85 0.83 -12.76 -26.42
N ARG A 86 1.30 -12.82 -25.17
CA ARG A 86 2.70 -13.22 -24.88
C ARG A 86 2.84 -14.31 -23.83
N VAL A 87 2.13 -14.20 -22.73
CA VAL A 87 2.19 -15.12 -21.59
C VAL A 87 0.79 -15.33 -21.04
N LEU A 88 0.58 -16.45 -20.33
CA LEU A 88 -0.65 -16.61 -19.55
C LEU A 88 -0.69 -15.51 -18.49
N SER A 89 -1.78 -14.72 -18.50
CA SER A 89 -1.94 -13.53 -17.67
C SER A 89 -3.34 -13.50 -17.07
N TYR A 90 -3.50 -12.76 -15.97
CA TYR A 90 -4.82 -12.41 -15.45
C TYR A 90 -5.60 -11.58 -16.49
N PRO A 91 -6.94 -11.75 -16.59
CA PRO A 91 -7.74 -11.03 -17.58
C PRO A 91 -7.81 -9.53 -17.27
N PRO A 92 -8.05 -8.66 -18.27
CA PRO A 92 -8.19 -7.22 -18.05
C PRO A 92 -9.19 -6.92 -16.93
N GLY A 93 -8.79 -6.07 -15.98
CA GLY A 93 -9.64 -5.68 -14.85
C GLY A 93 -9.74 -6.72 -13.74
N TRP A 94 -8.83 -7.70 -13.66
CA TRP A 94 -8.73 -8.62 -12.53
C TRP A 94 -8.41 -7.87 -11.24
N GLY A 95 -7.26 -7.20 -11.18
CA GLY A 95 -6.88 -6.30 -10.08
C GLY A 95 -7.40 -4.89 -10.36
N ARG A 96 -8.16 -4.33 -9.43
CA ARG A 96 -8.83 -3.03 -9.57
C ARG A 96 -8.54 -2.12 -8.39
N ALA A 97 -8.46 -0.82 -8.67
CA ALA A 97 -8.50 0.24 -7.67
C ALA A 97 -9.76 1.06 -7.89
N TYR A 98 -10.53 1.26 -6.84
CA TYR A 98 -11.66 2.17 -6.81
C TYR A 98 -11.25 3.44 -6.08
N VAL A 99 -11.63 4.59 -6.63
CA VAL A 99 -11.44 5.91 -6.01
C VAL A 99 -12.82 6.48 -5.70
N ARG A 100 -13.02 6.95 -4.47
CA ARG A 100 -14.27 7.60 -4.09
C ARG A 100 -14.32 9.02 -4.65
N LEU A 101 -15.38 9.31 -5.41
CA LEU A 101 -15.69 10.64 -5.94
C LEU A 101 -17.09 11.06 -5.48
N THR A 102 -17.23 12.31 -5.04
CA THR A 102 -18.52 12.84 -4.56
C THR A 102 -19.32 13.53 -5.66
N ASN A 103 -18.67 13.99 -6.73
CA ASN A 103 -19.26 14.84 -7.76
C ASN A 103 -19.31 14.18 -9.15
N GLY A 104 -19.42 12.85 -9.19
CA GLY A 104 -19.37 12.07 -10.43
C GLY A 104 -17.95 11.88 -10.97
N LEU A 105 -17.84 11.23 -12.15
CA LEU A 105 -16.54 10.91 -12.74
C LEU A 105 -15.91 12.14 -13.41
N ASN A 106 -14.79 12.59 -12.85
CA ASN A 106 -13.89 13.57 -13.43
C ASN A 106 -12.46 13.04 -13.31
N TYR A 107 -11.68 13.11 -14.38
CA TYR A 107 -10.32 12.56 -14.41
C TYR A 107 -9.40 13.23 -13.36
N THR A 108 -9.43 14.56 -13.28
CA THR A 108 -8.61 15.32 -12.33
C THR A 108 -9.00 14.98 -10.90
N ASP A 109 -10.29 14.92 -10.60
CA ASP A 109 -10.77 14.54 -9.26
C ASP A 109 -10.43 13.09 -8.93
N TRP A 110 -10.43 12.20 -9.93
CA TRP A 110 -9.99 10.81 -9.76
C TRP A 110 -8.52 10.72 -9.37
N ILE A 111 -7.63 11.46 -10.06
CA ILE A 111 -6.21 11.51 -9.72
C ILE A 111 -6.00 12.09 -8.32
N HIS A 112 -6.68 13.19 -7.98
CA HIS A 112 -6.57 13.78 -6.65
C HIS A 112 -7.11 12.86 -5.55
N GLY A 113 -8.24 12.18 -5.79
CA GLY A 113 -8.81 11.21 -4.86
C GLY A 113 -7.88 10.01 -4.64
N GLN A 114 -7.23 9.53 -5.71
CA GLN A 114 -6.23 8.47 -5.66
C GLN A 114 -5.02 8.89 -4.81
N GLN A 115 -4.45 10.06 -5.09
CA GLN A 115 -3.31 10.62 -4.35
C GLN A 115 -3.64 10.91 -2.88
N ALA A 116 -4.89 11.31 -2.60
CA ALA A 116 -5.39 11.51 -1.25
C ALA A 116 -5.69 10.19 -0.51
N GLY A 117 -5.52 9.02 -1.14
CA GLY A 117 -5.78 7.74 -0.50
C GLY A 117 -7.26 7.41 -0.34
N ARG A 118 -8.15 8.04 -1.11
CA ARG A 118 -9.60 7.73 -1.12
C ARG A 118 -9.88 6.45 -1.90
N THR A 119 -9.12 5.40 -1.63
CA THR A 119 -9.09 4.19 -2.43
C THR A 119 -9.31 2.91 -1.64
N PHE A 120 -9.81 1.90 -2.34
CA PHE A 120 -9.59 0.51 -1.98
C PHE A 120 -9.22 -0.28 -3.23
N VAL A 121 -8.50 -1.38 -3.04
CA VAL A 121 -8.03 -2.27 -4.10
C VAL A 121 -8.68 -3.63 -3.96
N THR A 122 -8.95 -4.32 -5.06
CA THR A 122 -9.72 -5.57 -5.03
C THR A 122 -9.51 -6.48 -6.25
N THR A 123 -9.64 -7.78 -6.06
CA THR A 123 -9.82 -8.79 -7.11
C THR A 123 -11.28 -9.23 -7.30
N GLY A 124 -12.20 -8.76 -6.45
CA GLY A 124 -13.60 -9.18 -6.44
C GLY A 124 -14.43 -8.49 -5.35
N PRO A 125 -14.06 -8.62 -4.07
CA PRO A 125 -14.83 -8.05 -2.96
C PRO A 125 -14.88 -6.52 -3.02
N MET A 126 -16.06 -5.95 -2.80
CA MET A 126 -16.24 -4.52 -2.58
C MET A 126 -16.06 -4.21 -1.09
N LEU A 127 -15.58 -3.00 -0.78
CA LEU A 127 -15.31 -2.56 0.59
C LEU A 127 -15.94 -1.20 0.89
N GLU A 128 -16.52 -1.11 2.08
CA GLU A 128 -16.81 0.15 2.79
C GLU A 128 -16.06 0.14 4.12
N PHE A 129 -15.53 1.29 4.52
CA PHE A 129 -14.71 1.44 5.71
C PHE A 129 -14.75 2.86 6.24
N SER A 130 -15.02 3.00 7.54
CA SER A 130 -14.86 4.25 8.27
C SER A 130 -14.42 4.02 9.72
N ALA A 131 -13.83 5.05 10.32
CA ALA A 131 -13.54 5.12 11.75
C ALA A 131 -13.83 6.53 12.26
N GLU A 132 -14.69 6.68 13.28
CA GLU A 132 -15.16 8.01 13.76
C GLU A 132 -15.65 8.91 12.60
N SER A 133 -16.41 8.34 11.67
CA SER A 133 -16.89 9.01 10.44
C SER A 133 -15.80 9.53 9.50
N ARG A 134 -14.53 9.13 9.71
CA ARG A 134 -13.42 9.34 8.77
C ARG A 134 -13.25 8.14 7.86
N GLU A 135 -12.69 8.38 6.69
CA GLU A 135 -12.56 7.39 5.62
C GLU A 135 -11.11 7.26 5.17
N ALA A 136 -10.80 6.21 4.39
CA ALA A 136 -9.46 6.00 3.83
C ALA A 136 -8.88 7.32 3.27
N GLY A 137 -7.62 7.62 3.61
CA GLY A 137 -6.94 8.88 3.29
C GLY A 137 -7.02 9.95 4.38
N ASP A 138 -8.00 9.89 5.29
CA ASP A 138 -8.11 10.84 6.40
C ASP A 138 -7.05 10.64 7.48
N THR A 139 -6.97 11.61 8.39
CA THR A 139 -6.18 11.52 9.62
C THR A 139 -7.06 11.75 10.84
N LEU A 140 -7.01 10.82 11.79
CA LEU A 140 -7.54 10.95 13.14
C LEU A 140 -6.45 11.48 14.07
N ARG A 141 -6.77 12.49 14.89
CA ARG A 141 -5.82 13.14 15.80
C ARG A 141 -6.32 13.06 17.22
N PHE A 142 -5.46 12.64 18.13
CA PHE A 142 -5.76 12.45 19.54
C PHE A 142 -4.63 12.99 20.41
N ASP A 143 -4.99 13.50 21.58
CA ASP A 143 -4.00 13.90 22.59
C ASP A 143 -3.51 12.69 23.39
N GLU A 144 -4.34 11.65 23.53
CA GLU A 144 -4.08 10.46 24.35
C GLU A 144 -4.58 9.18 23.65
N PRO A 145 -3.99 8.01 23.97
CA PRO A 145 -4.48 6.70 23.55
C PRO A 145 -5.96 6.47 23.88
N ARG A 146 -6.71 5.93 22.91
CA ARG A 146 -8.16 5.69 23.08
C ARG A 146 -8.69 4.61 22.15
N SER A 147 -9.90 4.15 22.42
CA SER A 147 -10.67 3.37 21.45
C SER A 147 -11.37 4.28 20.44
N VAL A 148 -11.46 3.79 19.21
CA VAL A 148 -12.23 4.40 18.13
C VAL A 148 -13.22 3.39 17.58
N ARG A 149 -14.43 3.85 17.25
CA ARG A 149 -15.43 3.00 16.62
C ARG A 149 -15.10 2.81 15.14
N VAL A 150 -14.92 1.56 14.74
CA VAL A 150 -14.62 1.16 13.36
C VAL A 150 -15.83 0.46 12.76
N GLN A 151 -16.24 0.92 11.58
CA GLN A 151 -17.31 0.31 10.79
C GLN A 151 -16.77 -0.13 9.44
N ALA A 152 -17.05 -1.38 9.06
CA ALA A 152 -16.63 -1.92 7.79
C ALA A 152 -17.65 -2.91 7.23
N ARG A 153 -17.71 -2.97 5.90
CA ARG A 153 -18.55 -3.91 5.18
C ARG A 153 -17.80 -4.42 3.96
N ALA A 154 -17.87 -5.74 3.75
CA ALA A 154 -17.38 -6.38 2.56
C ALA A 154 -18.50 -7.19 1.92
N TRP A 155 -18.64 -7.11 0.60
CA TRP A 155 -19.56 -7.95 -0.15
C TRP A 155 -18.98 -8.39 -1.49
N SER A 156 -19.39 -9.55 -1.98
CA SER A 156 -18.88 -10.12 -3.23
C SER A 156 -19.94 -10.95 -3.94
N GLN A 157 -19.71 -11.29 -5.20
CA GLN A 157 -20.52 -12.29 -5.92
C GLN A 157 -20.24 -13.73 -5.44
N TYR A 158 -19.10 -13.93 -4.77
CA TYR A 158 -18.59 -15.22 -4.29
C TYR A 158 -18.41 -15.21 -2.77
N SER A 159 -18.22 -16.40 -2.19
CA SER A 159 -18.08 -16.57 -0.75
C SER A 159 -16.82 -15.89 -0.20
N LEU A 160 -17.02 -15.08 0.83
CA LEU A 160 -15.96 -14.45 1.60
C LEU A 160 -15.51 -15.39 2.73
N ALA A 161 -14.34 -15.12 3.29
CA ALA A 161 -13.75 -15.88 4.39
C ALA A 161 -13.55 -15.00 5.62
N ASN A 162 -12.94 -13.82 5.46
CA ASN A 162 -12.64 -12.92 6.56
C ASN A 162 -12.81 -11.45 6.15
N LEU A 163 -13.22 -10.61 7.10
CA LEU A 163 -13.07 -9.16 7.09
C LEU A 163 -12.26 -8.77 8.33
N GLU A 164 -11.11 -8.17 8.12
CA GLU A 164 -10.14 -7.86 9.18
C GLU A 164 -9.92 -6.36 9.30
N VAL A 165 -9.82 -5.89 10.54
CA VAL A 165 -9.29 -4.57 10.85
C VAL A 165 -7.80 -4.71 11.13
N VAL A 166 -7.00 -3.94 10.41
CA VAL A 166 -5.53 -3.95 10.48
C VAL A 166 -5.04 -2.66 11.11
N VAL A 167 -4.20 -2.78 12.14
CA VAL A 167 -3.48 -1.67 12.77
C VAL A 167 -1.98 -1.94 12.65
N ASN A 168 -1.24 -1.02 12.03
CA ASN A 168 0.23 -1.11 11.89
C ASN A 168 0.72 -2.48 11.37
N GLY A 169 -0.05 -3.07 10.46
CA GLY A 169 0.25 -4.34 9.81
C GLY A 169 -0.24 -5.59 10.54
N GLN A 170 -0.85 -5.46 11.71
CA GLN A 170 -1.43 -6.56 12.49
C GLN A 170 -2.96 -6.58 12.37
N ALA A 171 -3.54 -7.74 12.08
CA ALA A 171 -4.99 -7.92 12.14
C ALA A 171 -5.42 -7.97 13.62
N VAL A 172 -6.06 -6.89 14.09
CA VAL A 172 -6.47 -6.74 15.51
C VAL A 172 -7.90 -7.23 15.76
N LEU A 173 -8.71 -7.29 14.71
CA LEU A 173 -10.04 -7.87 14.72
C LEU A 173 -10.27 -8.63 13.43
N THR A 174 -10.96 -9.76 13.51
CA THR A 174 -11.37 -10.57 12.36
C THR A 174 -12.84 -10.96 12.56
N ASN A 175 -13.68 -10.63 11.58
CA ASN A 175 -15.03 -11.18 11.49
C ASN A 175 -15.15 -12.12 10.28
N LYS A 176 -16.06 -13.08 10.37
CA LYS A 176 -16.35 -14.09 9.34
C LYS A 176 -17.77 -13.92 8.82
N PRO A 177 -18.11 -14.47 7.65
CA PRO A 177 -19.48 -14.47 7.19
C PRO A 177 -20.41 -15.16 8.18
N GLY A 178 -21.56 -14.56 8.42
CA GLY A 178 -22.66 -15.17 9.17
C GLY A 178 -23.55 -16.01 8.25
N GLY A 179 -24.86 -15.73 8.26
CA GLY A 179 -25.84 -16.46 7.44
C GLY A 179 -25.66 -16.26 5.92
N ASN A 180 -25.26 -15.07 5.47
CA ASN A 180 -24.93 -14.81 4.07
C ASN A 180 -23.41 -14.98 3.85
N PRO A 181 -22.94 -16.00 3.11
CA PRO A 181 -21.51 -16.23 2.92
C PRO A 181 -20.84 -15.16 2.03
N ARG A 182 -21.61 -14.29 1.38
CA ARG A 182 -21.12 -13.29 0.43
C ARG A 182 -20.99 -11.90 1.02
N GLU A 183 -21.25 -11.75 2.32
CA GLU A 183 -21.25 -10.47 3.00
C GLU A 183 -20.71 -10.61 4.42
N ILE A 184 -19.88 -9.66 4.84
CA ILE A 184 -19.37 -9.56 6.21
C ILE A 184 -19.47 -8.08 6.62
N THR A 185 -20.03 -7.82 7.80
CA THR A 185 -20.04 -6.50 8.42
C THR A 185 -19.21 -6.53 9.71
N LEU A 186 -18.66 -5.39 10.10
CA LEU A 186 -17.95 -5.21 11.35
C LEU A 186 -18.31 -3.83 11.92
N ASP A 187 -18.68 -3.81 13.19
CA ASP A 187 -18.91 -2.58 13.96
C ASP A 187 -18.35 -2.83 15.37
N ALA A 188 -17.17 -2.28 15.65
CA ALA A 188 -16.43 -2.59 16.87
C ALA A 188 -15.51 -1.44 17.29
N ASP A 189 -15.23 -1.36 18.58
CA ASP A 189 -14.22 -0.47 19.13
C ASP A 189 -12.82 -1.07 18.99
N VAL A 190 -11.90 -0.28 18.43
CA VAL A 190 -10.49 -0.65 18.26
C VAL A 190 -9.63 0.26 19.13
N LYS A 191 -8.87 -0.35 20.04
CA LYS A 191 -7.93 0.38 20.89
C LYS A 191 -6.72 0.84 20.08
N LEU A 192 -6.45 2.15 20.10
CA LEU A 192 -5.29 2.77 19.48
C LEU A 192 -4.34 3.26 20.57
N GLU A 193 -3.16 2.65 20.64
CA GLU A 193 -2.17 2.93 21.68
C GLU A 193 -1.08 3.92 21.26
N ARG A 194 -0.97 4.18 19.95
CA ARG A 194 0.06 5.03 19.36
C ARG A 194 -0.31 5.53 17.97
N THR A 195 0.45 6.51 17.50
CA THR A 195 0.48 6.99 16.11
C THR A 195 0.66 5.82 15.15
N GLY A 196 0.03 5.90 13.99
CA GLY A 196 0.17 4.89 12.95
C GLY A 196 -0.94 4.93 11.93
N TRP A 197 -1.47 3.77 11.58
CA TRP A 197 -2.50 3.66 10.56
C TRP A 197 -3.45 2.49 10.83
N LEU A 198 -4.67 2.65 10.33
CA LEU A 198 -5.78 1.72 10.40
C LEU A 198 -6.26 1.43 8.98
N ALA A 199 -6.50 0.18 8.63
CA ALA A 199 -7.11 -0.21 7.36
C ALA A 199 -8.02 -1.42 7.55
N VAL A 200 -8.77 -1.78 6.52
CA VAL A 200 -9.47 -3.06 6.47
C VAL A 200 -9.04 -3.88 5.27
N ARG A 201 -9.07 -5.20 5.44
CA ARG A 201 -8.86 -6.14 4.34
C ARG A 201 -9.86 -7.27 4.39
N CYS A 202 -10.25 -7.75 3.21
CA CYS A 202 -11.17 -8.87 3.06
C CYS A 202 -10.51 -9.96 2.25
N THR A 203 -10.72 -11.21 2.66
CA THR A 203 -10.29 -12.40 1.92
C THR A 203 -11.47 -13.31 1.65
N GLY A 204 -11.38 -14.10 0.59
CA GLY A 204 -12.34 -15.14 0.25
C GLY A 204 -11.68 -16.26 -0.54
N ALA A 205 -12.32 -17.43 -0.57
CA ALA A 205 -11.80 -18.57 -1.30
C ALA A 205 -11.85 -18.30 -2.82
N GLN A 206 -10.89 -18.88 -3.54
CA GLN A 206 -10.94 -18.89 -5.00
C GLN A 206 -12.25 -19.56 -5.48
N SER A 207 -12.92 -18.93 -6.45
CA SER A 207 -14.06 -19.51 -7.14
C SER A 207 -13.62 -20.12 -8.47
N SER A 208 -14.16 -21.29 -8.83
CA SER A 208 -13.98 -21.87 -10.17
C SER A 208 -14.51 -20.95 -11.29
N ASN A 209 -15.43 -20.05 -10.94
CA ASN A 209 -16.05 -19.11 -11.87
C ASN A 209 -15.32 -17.76 -11.93
N GLN A 210 -14.16 -17.63 -11.28
CA GLN A 210 -13.33 -16.44 -11.30
C GLN A 210 -11.93 -16.79 -11.77
N SER A 211 -11.47 -16.13 -12.83
CA SER A 211 -10.09 -16.24 -13.27
C SER A 211 -9.16 -15.56 -12.27
N GLY A 212 -8.11 -16.27 -11.86
CA GLY A 212 -7.03 -15.73 -11.04
C GLY A 212 -6.86 -16.45 -9.70
N GLN A 213 -6.33 -15.75 -8.70
CA GLN A 213 -6.08 -16.30 -7.35
C GLN A 213 -7.30 -16.09 -6.42
N ASN A 214 -7.02 -15.98 -5.11
CA ASN A 214 -8.00 -15.69 -4.07
C ASN A 214 -8.75 -14.38 -4.30
N LEU A 215 -9.92 -14.30 -3.66
CA LEU A 215 -10.65 -13.05 -3.50
C LEU A 215 -9.94 -12.23 -2.44
N ASP A 216 -9.47 -11.06 -2.82
CA ASP A 216 -8.75 -10.16 -1.92
C ASP A 216 -9.24 -8.74 -2.13
N ALA A 217 -9.37 -7.99 -1.04
CA ALA A 217 -9.55 -6.56 -1.07
C ALA A 217 -8.83 -5.89 0.11
N HIS A 218 -8.40 -4.65 -0.08
CA HIS A 218 -7.71 -3.86 0.93
C HIS A 218 -8.04 -2.38 0.78
N SER A 219 -8.39 -1.69 1.86
CA SER A 219 -8.54 -0.23 1.83
C SER A 219 -7.18 0.46 1.85
N SER A 220 -7.09 1.67 1.32
CA SER A 220 -6.03 2.59 1.77
C SER A 220 -6.21 2.92 3.27
N PRO A 221 -5.17 3.42 3.96
CA PRO A 221 -5.22 3.60 5.39
C PRO A 221 -5.97 4.87 5.80
N ILE A 222 -6.60 4.85 6.96
CA ILE A 222 -6.84 6.02 7.81
C ILE A 222 -5.58 6.19 8.66
N TYR A 223 -4.99 7.38 8.66
CA TYR A 223 -3.81 7.68 9.47
C TYR A 223 -4.21 8.10 10.88
N ILE A 224 -3.41 7.73 11.86
CA ILE A 224 -3.62 8.01 13.28
C ILE A 224 -2.43 8.84 13.77
N GLU A 225 -2.69 9.98 14.40
CA GLU A 225 -1.69 10.80 15.09
C GLU A 225 -2.10 10.90 16.57
N ILE A 226 -1.22 10.44 17.47
CA ILE A 226 -1.41 10.52 18.92
C ILE A 226 -0.23 11.26 19.52
N ALA A 227 -0.47 12.42 20.16
CA ALA A 227 0.56 13.25 20.75
C ALA A 227 1.37 12.46 21.79
N GLY A 228 2.70 12.56 21.78
CA GLY A 228 3.57 11.86 22.73
C GLY A 228 3.67 10.33 22.55
N HIS A 229 2.88 9.72 21.66
CA HIS A 229 2.87 8.29 21.38
C HIS A 229 3.27 8.00 19.92
N PRO A 230 4.58 8.03 19.60
CA PRO A 230 5.05 7.86 18.24
C PRO A 230 4.87 6.43 17.72
N LEU A 231 4.87 6.30 16.40
CA LEU A 231 4.83 5.01 15.73
C LEU A 231 6.16 4.23 15.92
N GLU A 232 6.10 2.90 16.03
CA GLU A 232 7.28 2.03 16.13
C GLU A 232 7.93 1.78 14.77
N ALA A 233 8.73 2.75 14.29
CA ALA A 233 9.35 2.66 12.97
C ALA A 233 10.68 1.89 12.92
N ARG A 234 11.33 1.67 14.07
CA ARG A 234 12.74 1.26 14.13
C ARG A 234 13.05 0.00 13.32
N ALA A 235 12.29 -1.08 13.52
CA ALA A 235 12.55 -2.35 12.87
C ALA A 235 12.39 -2.26 11.33
N ASP A 236 11.38 -1.53 10.86
CA ASP A 236 11.12 -1.32 9.43
C ASP A 236 12.12 -0.34 8.81
N ALA A 237 12.56 0.68 9.54
CA ALA A 237 13.62 1.58 9.12
C ALA A 237 14.97 0.87 8.99
N GLU A 238 15.35 0.03 9.96
CA GLU A 238 16.56 -0.81 9.89
C GLU A 238 16.50 -1.80 8.71
N TYR A 239 15.32 -2.33 8.42
CA TYR A 239 15.09 -3.15 7.22
C TYR A 239 15.38 -2.36 5.93
N PHE A 240 14.87 -1.13 5.80
CA PHE A 240 15.11 -0.32 4.62
C PHE A 240 16.53 0.23 4.50
N LEU A 241 17.23 0.45 5.61
CA LEU A 241 18.66 0.78 5.57
C LEU A 241 19.46 -0.36 4.92
N LYS A 242 19.23 -1.61 5.34
CA LYS A 242 19.85 -2.79 4.71
C LYS A 242 19.45 -2.95 3.24
N TRP A 243 18.20 -2.64 2.91
CA TRP A 243 17.72 -2.63 1.52
C TRP A 243 18.47 -1.63 0.65
N ILE A 244 18.66 -0.40 1.15
CA ILE A 244 19.38 0.67 0.44
C ILE A 244 20.86 0.30 0.27
N ASP A 245 21.49 -0.29 1.29
CA ASP A 245 22.88 -0.74 1.19
C ASP A 245 23.05 -1.82 0.12
N ARG A 246 22.08 -2.72 0.00
CA ARG A 246 22.05 -3.72 -1.08
C ARG A 246 21.89 -3.08 -2.46
N LEU A 247 21.02 -2.07 -2.58
CA LEU A 247 20.82 -1.34 -3.82
C LEU A 247 22.09 -0.60 -4.26
N ASP A 248 22.78 0.05 -3.34
CA ASP A 248 24.05 0.74 -3.59
C ASP A 248 25.13 -0.23 -4.12
N ALA A 249 25.22 -1.41 -3.51
CA ALA A 249 26.11 -2.47 -3.96
C ALA A 249 25.77 -2.95 -5.39
N ASP A 250 24.48 -3.13 -5.71
CA ASP A 250 24.03 -3.53 -7.05
C ASP A 250 24.31 -2.46 -8.12
N VAL A 251 24.09 -1.18 -7.79
CA VAL A 251 24.40 -0.04 -8.67
C VAL A 251 25.90 -0.03 -8.99
N THR A 252 26.75 -0.23 -7.97
CA THR A 252 28.20 -0.26 -8.12
C THR A 252 28.67 -1.47 -8.94
N LYS A 253 28.11 -2.66 -8.71
CA LYS A 253 28.49 -3.91 -9.38
C LYS A 253 28.17 -3.90 -10.87
N ARG A 254 27.00 -3.39 -11.27
CA ARG A 254 26.55 -3.46 -12.68
C ARG A 254 27.14 -2.33 -13.53
N ASN A 255 27.58 -1.23 -12.91
CA ASN A 255 28.11 -0.01 -13.55
C ASN A 255 27.39 0.40 -14.85
N ARG A 256 26.06 0.24 -14.91
CA ARG A 256 25.21 0.66 -16.04
C ARG A 256 24.70 2.10 -15.88
N VAL A 257 25.39 2.92 -15.08
CA VAL A 257 25.07 4.33 -14.88
C VAL A 257 26.21 5.15 -15.54
N PRO A 258 26.28 5.17 -16.89
CA PRO A 258 27.41 5.75 -17.62
C PRO A 258 27.65 7.23 -17.32
N ALA A 259 26.62 7.97 -16.89
CA ALA A 259 26.72 9.30 -16.32
C ALA A 259 25.77 9.43 -15.12
N GLY A 260 26.14 10.21 -14.09
CA GLY A 260 25.25 10.54 -12.97
C GLY A 260 25.35 9.67 -11.72
N LEU A 261 26.33 8.76 -11.61
CA LEU A 261 26.53 7.92 -10.40
C LEU A 261 26.60 8.75 -9.11
N ARG A 262 27.22 9.92 -9.14
CA ARG A 262 27.26 10.85 -7.99
C ARG A 262 25.85 11.27 -7.55
N ALA A 263 24.97 11.62 -8.50
CA ALA A 263 23.60 12.00 -8.21
C ALA A 263 22.80 10.83 -7.63
N VAL A 264 22.99 9.60 -8.15
CA VAL A 264 22.40 8.39 -7.59
C VAL A 264 22.83 8.19 -6.14
N LYS A 265 24.13 8.28 -5.85
CA LYS A 265 24.65 8.13 -4.49
C LYS A 265 24.08 9.18 -3.53
N MET A 266 23.97 10.44 -3.97
CA MET A 266 23.33 11.50 -3.18
C MET A 266 21.87 11.17 -2.84
N GLN A 267 21.11 10.58 -3.76
CA GLN A 267 19.73 10.14 -3.50
C GLN A 267 19.67 8.99 -2.49
N LEU A 268 20.57 8.01 -2.61
CA LEU A 268 20.66 6.90 -1.66
C LEU A 268 21.02 7.40 -0.25
N ASP A 269 21.99 8.31 -0.14
CA ASP A 269 22.42 8.88 1.14
C ASP A 269 21.33 9.75 1.77
N ALA A 270 20.64 10.58 0.98
CA ALA A 270 19.50 11.35 1.46
C ALA A 270 18.37 10.45 1.99
N ALA A 271 18.09 9.33 1.31
CA ALA A 271 17.13 8.35 1.82
C ALA A 271 17.61 7.69 3.12
N ARG A 272 18.90 7.31 3.23
CA ARG A 272 19.47 6.77 4.48
C ARG A 272 19.28 7.72 5.65
N GLU A 273 19.46 9.02 5.46
CA GLU A 273 19.28 10.01 6.53
C GLU A 273 17.83 10.09 7.03
N VAL A 274 16.84 9.88 6.16
CA VAL A 274 15.43 9.78 6.57
C VAL A 274 15.23 8.57 7.47
N TYR A 275 15.67 7.38 7.05
CA TYR A 275 15.50 6.16 7.83
C TYR A 275 16.32 6.16 9.13
N ARG A 276 17.54 6.69 9.14
CA ARG A 276 18.39 6.80 10.36
C ARG A 276 17.74 7.66 11.45
N LYS A 277 16.90 8.63 11.09
CA LYS A 277 16.14 9.42 12.08
C LYS A 277 15.07 8.59 12.77
N LEU A 278 14.54 7.56 12.09
CA LEU A 278 13.51 6.65 12.60
C LEU A 278 14.07 5.49 13.44
N THR A 279 15.39 5.31 13.48
CA THR A 279 16.05 4.27 14.29
C THR A 279 16.56 4.78 15.64
N LYS A 280 16.48 6.09 15.88
CA LYS A 280 16.87 6.73 17.14
C LYS A 280 15.72 6.62 18.14
#